data_AF-A0A920V6T5-F1
#
_entry.id   AF-A0A920V6T5-F1
#
_cell.length_a   1.000
_cell.length_b   1.000
_cell.length_c   1.000
_cell.angle_alpha   90.00
_cell.angle_beta   90.00
_cell.angle_gamma   90.00
#
_symmetry.space_group_name_H-M   'P 1'
#
loop_
_entity.id
_entity.type
_entity.pdbx_description
1 polymer ?
#
loop_
_entity_poly.entity_id
_entity_poly.type
_entity_poly.pdbx_seq_one_letter_code
_entity_poly.pdbx_strand_id
1 'polypeptide(L)' 'MTKKSSDILRTLEGHLINNNFVAGKELTYGDIPLGVLIHKYFVLDIERPSLPGIEAWYGRLVNVKLS' A
#
# COMPACT_ATOMS: atom_id res chain seq x y z
N MET A 1 14.45 6.99 -13.65
CA MET A 1 13.45 5.97 -13.24
C MET A 1 12.42 6.49 -12.23
N THR A 2 12.31 7.81 -12.02
CA THR A 2 11.55 8.38 -10.88
C THR A 2 10.10 8.76 -11.18
N LYS A 3 9.72 8.97 -12.45
CA LYS A 3 8.37 9.48 -12.79
C LYS A 3 7.27 8.41 -12.76
N LYS A 4 7.49 7.27 -13.43
CA LYS A 4 6.48 6.20 -13.55
C LYS A 4 6.15 5.52 -12.21
N SER A 5 7.14 5.28 -11.36
CA SER A 5 6.92 4.68 -10.04
C SER A 5 6.12 5.62 -9.12
N SER A 6 6.30 6.94 -9.27
CA SER A 6 5.53 7.94 -8.54
C SER A 6 4.06 7.96 -8.96
N ASP A 7 3.76 7.80 -10.25
CA ASP A 7 2.39 7.81 -10.76
C ASP A 7 1.57 6.58 -10.29
N ILE A 8 2.21 5.41 -10.22
CA ILE A 8 1.58 4.18 -9.70
C ILE A 8 1.24 4.34 -8.21
N LEU A 9 2.20 4.81 -7.40
CA LEU A 9 1.96 5.07 -5.98
C LEU A 9 0.87 6.12 -5.78
N ARG A 10 0.83 7.19 -6.58
CA ARG A 10 -0.23 8.21 -6.50
C ARG A 10 -1.61 7.64 -6.81
N THR A 11 -1.69 6.73 -7.78
CA THR A 11 -2.96 6.06 -8.14
C THR A 11 -3.44 5.15 -7.01
N LEU A 12 -2.52 4.34 -6.48
CA LEU A 12 -2.81 3.45 -5.36
C LEU A 12 -3.20 4.23 -4.09
N GLU A 13 -2.48 5.32 -3.81
CA GLU A 13 -2.77 6.22 -2.69
C GLU A 13 -4.19 6.77 -2.76
N GLY A 14 -4.58 7.37 -3.89
CA GLY A 14 -5.93 7.89 -4.07
C GLY A 14 -7.03 6.83 -3.93
N HIS A 15 -6.76 5.60 -4.37
CA HIS A 15 -7.67 4.48 -4.21
C HIS A 15 -7.82 4.05 -2.75
N LEU A 16 -6.71 3.93 -2.03
CA LEU A 16 -6.67 3.46 -0.64
C LEU A 16 -7.07 4.52 0.40
N ILE A 17 -7.15 5.79 0.01
CA ILE A 17 -7.84 6.82 0.81
C ILE A 17 -9.32 6.44 1.00
N ASN A 18 -9.95 5.84 -0.01
CA ASN A 18 -11.39 5.57 -0.03
C ASN A 18 -11.73 4.08 0.21
N ASN A 19 -10.74 3.20 0.19
CA ASN A 19 -10.94 1.75 0.29
C ASN A 19 -10.01 1.14 1.33
N ASN A 20 -10.54 0.15 2.08
CA ASN A 20 -9.76 -0.53 3.09
C ASN A 20 -8.68 -1.44 2.48
N PHE A 21 -8.94 -2.01 1.31
CA PHE A 21 -8.11 -2.97 0.59
C PHE A 21 -8.17 -2.72 -0.92
N VAL A 22 -7.29 -3.36 -1.69
CA VAL A 22 -7.16 -3.13 -3.13
C VAL A 22 -8.47 -3.43 -3.87
N ALA A 23 -9.22 -4.45 -3.45
CA ALA A 23 -10.51 -4.80 -4.05
C ALA A 23 -11.73 -4.20 -3.34
N GLY A 24 -11.54 -3.28 -2.37
CA GLY A 24 -12.63 -2.60 -1.68
C GLY A 24 -12.56 -2.75 -0.16
N LYS A 25 -13.59 -3.36 0.44
CA LYS A 25 -13.77 -3.40 1.90
C LYS A 25 -13.09 -4.58 2.60
N GLU A 26 -12.81 -5.65 1.86
CA GLU A 26 -12.30 -6.91 2.39
C GLU A 26 -10.92 -7.24 1.83
N LEU A 27 -10.12 -7.93 2.63
CA LEU A 27 -8.81 -8.40 2.24
C LEU A 27 -8.95 -9.45 1.14
N THR A 28 -8.14 -9.32 0.09
CA THR A 28 -8.12 -10.27 -1.01
C THR A 28 -6.71 -10.74 -1.31
N TYR A 29 -6.61 -11.77 -2.17
CA TYR A 29 -5.31 -12.20 -2.69
C TYR A 29 -4.57 -11.08 -3.44
N GLY A 30 -5.28 -10.06 -3.95
CA GLY A 30 -4.67 -8.91 -4.61
C GLY A 30 -3.82 -8.03 -3.68
N ASP A 31 -4.12 -8.02 -2.38
CA ASP A 31 -3.40 -7.22 -1.40
C ASP A 31 -2.02 -7.81 -1.04
N ILE A 32 -1.86 -9.13 -1.12
CA ILE A 32 -0.63 -9.84 -0.73
C ILE A 32 0.57 -9.45 -1.60
N PRO A 33 0.55 -9.59 -2.94
CA PRO A 33 1.70 -9.25 -3.76
C PRO A 33 2.01 -7.75 -3.69
N LEU A 34 0.99 -6.91 -3.56
CA LEU A 34 1.16 -5.46 -3.41
C LEU A 34 1.78 -5.13 -2.05
N GLY A 35 1.37 -5.81 -0.99
CA GLY A 35 1.92 -5.66 0.36
C GLY A 35 3.40 -6.00 0.43
N VAL A 36 3.84 -7.05 -0.28
CA VAL A 36 5.26 -7.40 -0.39
C VAL A 36 6.07 -6.29 -1.09
N LEU A 37 5.54 -5.71 -2.17
CA LEU A 37 6.19 -4.61 -2.88
C LEU A 37 6.28 -3.35 -2.02
N ILE A 38 5.20 -3.00 -1.33
CA ILE A 38 5.15 -1.84 -0.45
C ILE A 38 6.02 -2.02 0.80
N HIS A 39 6.09 -3.23 1.38
CA HIS A 39 7.03 -3.51 2.46
C HIS A 39 8.48 -3.24 2.03
N LYS A 40 8.88 -3.70 0.84
CA LYS A 40 10.20 -3.39 0.28
C LYS A 40 10.44 -1.88 0.15
N TYR A 41 9.44 -1.14 -0.33
CA TYR A 41 9.52 0.32 -0.36
C TYR A 41 9.69 0.92 1.04
N PHE A 42 9.04 0.35 2.06
CA PHE A 42 9.11 0.86 3.42
C PHE A 42 10.45 0.61 4.14
N VAL A 43 11.21 -0.42 3.75
CA VAL A 43 12.49 -0.78 4.39
C VAL A 43 13.71 -0.12 3.73
N LEU A 44 13.56 0.47 2.53
CA LEU A 44 14.65 1.18 1.87
C LEU A 44 14.96 2.50 2.60
N ASP A 45 16.23 2.78 2.87
CA ASP A 45 16.66 4.03 3.49
C ASP A 45 16.65 5.19 2.47
N ILE A 46 15.46 5.70 2.19
CA ILE A 46 15.20 6.80 1.27
C ILE A 46 14.19 7.77 1.88
N GLU A 47 14.33 9.05 1.57
CA GLU A 47 13.33 10.07 1.88
C GLU A 47 12.04 9.79 1.09
N ARG A 48 10.89 9.85 1.76
CA ARG A 48 9.59 9.46 1.19
C ARG A 48 8.53 10.50 1.49
N PRO A 49 7.67 10.83 0.51
CA PRO A 49 6.49 11.63 0.78
C PRO A 49 5.50 10.84 1.66
N SER A 50 4.68 11.56 2.42
CA SER A 50 3.58 10.92 3.15
C SER A 50 2.55 10.35 2.15
N LEU A 51 2.11 9.13 2.42
CA LEU A 51 1.11 8.40 1.64
C LEU A 51 0.06 7.80 2.59
N PRO A 52 -0.84 8.63 3.18
CA PRO A 52 -1.72 8.22 4.27
C PRO A 52 -2.62 7.01 3.96
N GLY A 53 -3.15 6.90 2.73
CA GLY A 53 -3.97 5.79 2.29
C GLY A 53 -3.18 4.47 2.27
N ILE A 54 -1.97 4.50 1.69
CA ILE A 54 -1.06 3.36 1.65
C ILE A 54 -0.57 3.01 3.06
N GLU A 55 -0.21 3.99 3.89
CA GLU A 55 0.24 3.78 5.28
C GLU A 55 -0.86 3.09 6.11
N ALA A 56 -2.10 3.56 6.03
CA ALA A 56 -3.22 2.97 6.75
C ALA A 56 -3.55 1.56 6.25
N TRP A 57 -3.54 1.32 4.94
CA TRP A 57 -3.72 0.00 4.34
C TRP A 57 -2.62 -0.97 4.76
N TYR A 58 -1.36 -0.54 4.69
CA TYR A 58 -0.22 -1.35 5.09
C TYR A 58 -0.28 -1.70 6.58
N GLY A 59 -0.68 -0.74 7.42
CA GLY A 59 -0.94 -0.97 8.84
C GLY A 59 -2.03 -2.02 9.09
N ARG A 60 -3.09 -2.07 8.27
CA ARG A 60 -4.09 -3.15 8.35
C ARG A 60 -3.49 -4.51 8.00
N LEU A 61 -2.70 -4.58 6.92
CA LEU A 61 -2.09 -5.84 6.44
C LEU A 61 -1.19 -6.51 7.48
N VAL A 62 -0.32 -5.73 8.13
CA VAL A 62 0.62 -6.29 9.12
C VAL A 62 -0.07 -6.69 10.44
N ASN A 63 -1.32 -6.27 10.63
CA ASN A 63 -2.14 -6.59 11.81
C ASN A 63 -3.23 -7.63 11.53
N VAL A 64 -3.24 -8.26 10.34
CA VAL A 64 -4.18 -9.34 10.03
C VAL A 64 -3.92 -10.51 10.97
N LYS A 65 -4.89 -10.83 11.84
CA LYS A 65 -4.89 -12.08 12.59
C LYS A 65 -5.40 -13.19 11.69
N LEU A 66 -4.54 -14.16 11.39
CA LEU A 66 -4.96 -15.42 10.79
C LEU A 66 -5.70 -16.20 11.89
N SER A 67 -6.99 -16.47 11.66
CA SER A 67 -7.84 -17.28 12.55
C SER A 67 -7.52 -18.76 12.43
#